data_AF-A0A6B3BDG2-F1
#
_entry.id   AF-A0A6B3BDG2-F1
#
_cell.length_a   1.000
_cell.length_b   1.000
_cell.length_c   1.000
_cell.angle_alpha   90.00
_cell.angle_beta   90.00
_cell.angle_gamma   90.00
#
_symmetry.space_group_name_H-M   'P 1'
#
loop_
_entity.id
_entity.type
_entity.pdbx_description
1 polymer ?
#
loop_
_entity_poly.entity_id
_entity_poly.type
_entity_poly.pdbx_seq_one_letter_code
_entity_poly.pdbx_strand_id
1 'polypeptide(L)'
;MSPVSARAVLRSVAIVSCLPYITLKTAWVAGSRVGIPDGSGLLDHRALMAVANGGSVLMDGAVVVLALLLTRPWGLRVPAWLLALPVWTATGLLLPIMTGYPAQLLVRTLGGSTGGAEAAGGRPFLSEWVFGVVYGGFILQGLSLGALFVLYARERWGRLWQGALGELPASPTAPALRVAAVVASLLALAPGTAHLLWAAG
;
A
#
# COMPACT_ATOMS: atom_id res chain seq x y z
N MET A 1 22.66 25.26 -0.90
CA MET A 1 21.51 24.36 -1.15
C MET A 1 21.11 23.77 0.19
N SER A 2 19.91 24.08 0.71
CA SER A 2 19.44 23.45 1.95
C SER A 2 19.23 21.96 1.71
N PRO A 3 19.66 21.07 2.61
CA PRO A 3 19.47 19.63 2.44
C PRO A 3 17.98 19.31 2.32
N VAL A 4 17.63 18.49 1.32
CA VAL A 4 16.25 18.03 1.12
C VAL A 4 15.86 17.16 2.32
N SER A 5 14.73 17.46 2.96
CA SER A 5 14.29 16.66 4.11
C SER A 5 13.88 15.25 3.68
N ALA A 6 14.09 14.26 4.55
CA ALA A 6 13.67 12.87 4.28
C ALA A 6 12.18 12.76 3.90
N ARG A 7 11.31 13.59 4.51
CA ARG A 7 9.89 13.66 4.16
C ARG A 7 9.64 14.12 2.73
N ALA A 8 10.44 15.07 2.24
CA ALA A 8 10.33 15.54 0.86
C ALA A 8 10.79 14.46 -0.13
N VAL A 9 11.87 13.74 0.19
CA VAL A 9 12.33 12.60 -0.64
C VAL A 9 11.28 11.51 -0.69
N LEU A 10 10.81 11.02 0.47
CA LEU A 10 9.80 9.95 0.53
C LEU A 10 8.51 10.33 -0.21
N ARG A 11 8.07 11.58 -0.09
CA ARG A 11 6.92 12.09 -0.84
C ARG A 11 7.15 12.03 -2.35
N SER A 12 8.30 12.52 -2.81
CA SER A 12 8.64 12.50 -4.23
C SER A 12 8.72 11.07 -4.75
N VAL A 13 9.34 10.14 -4.01
CA VAL A 13 9.40 8.73 -4.38
C VAL A 13 7.99 8.14 -4.47
N ALA A 14 7.12 8.37 -3.49
CA ALA A 14 5.74 7.89 -3.53
C ALA A 14 4.98 8.37 -4.78
N ILE A 15 5.09 9.66 -5.11
CA ILE A 15 4.40 10.26 -6.27
C ILE A 15 4.99 9.74 -7.59
N VAL A 16 6.31 9.73 -7.72
CA VAL A 16 6.98 9.30 -8.95
C VAL A 16 6.75 7.81 -9.22
N SER A 17 6.65 6.99 -8.17
CA SER A 17 6.39 5.55 -8.29
C SER A 17 4.99 5.23 -8.85
N CYS A 18 4.03 6.16 -8.78
CA CYS A 18 2.71 6.02 -9.39
C CYS A 18 2.75 6.21 -10.92
N LEU A 19 3.73 6.95 -11.43
CA LEU A 19 3.74 7.40 -12.83
C LEU A 19 3.74 6.24 -13.83
N PRO A 20 4.55 5.17 -13.68
CA PRO A 20 4.54 4.08 -14.65
C PRO A 20 3.19 3.38 -14.73
N TYR A 21 2.56 3.11 -13.58
CA TYR A 21 1.27 2.42 -13.52
C TYR A 21 0.14 3.29 -14.06
N ILE A 22 0.05 4.56 -13.64
CA ILE A 22 -0.93 5.52 -14.19
C ILE A 22 -0.75 5.63 -15.70
N THR A 23 0.48 5.75 -16.20
CA THR A 23 0.77 5.90 -17.64
C THR A 23 0.32 4.68 -18.43
N LEU A 24 0.57 3.46 -17.93
CA LEU A 24 0.10 2.23 -18.57
C LEU A 24 -1.42 2.16 -18.59
N LYS A 25 -2.06 2.47 -17.46
CA LYS A 25 -3.52 2.41 -17.33
C LYS A 25 -4.22 3.45 -18.21
N THR A 26 -3.70 4.67 -18.29
CA THR A 26 -4.23 5.71 -19.18
C THR A 26 -4.01 5.36 -20.64
N ALA A 27 -2.84 4.81 -21.00
CA ALA A 27 -2.57 4.34 -22.35
C ALA A 27 -3.55 3.23 -22.76
N TRP A 28 -3.85 2.27 -21.87
CA TRP A 28 -4.83 1.20 -22.14
C TRP A 28 -6.25 1.75 -22.29
N VAL A 29 -6.66 2.74 -21.47
CA VAL A 29 -7.95 3.44 -21.64
C VAL A 29 -8.02 4.16 -23.00
N ALA A 30 -6.90 4.74 -23.44
CA ALA A 30 -6.78 5.36 -24.77
C ALA A 30 -6.66 4.34 -25.93
N GLY A 31 -6.68 3.04 -25.63
CA GLY A 31 -6.68 1.96 -26.62
C GLY A 31 -5.30 1.40 -26.99
N SER A 32 -4.23 1.86 -26.35
CA SER A 32 -2.88 1.28 -26.50
C SER A 32 -2.84 -0.17 -26.05
N ARG A 33 -2.02 -0.98 -26.72
CA ARG A 33 -1.74 -2.38 -26.37
C ARG A 33 -0.35 -2.59 -25.79
N VAL A 34 0.34 -1.51 -25.40
CA VAL A 34 1.67 -1.60 -24.77
C VAL A 34 1.65 -2.61 -23.63
N GLY A 35 2.50 -3.63 -23.73
CA GLY A 35 2.63 -4.68 -22.73
C GLY A 35 1.49 -5.72 -22.69
N ILE A 36 0.54 -5.69 -23.64
CA ILE A 36 -0.55 -6.67 -23.78
C ILE A 36 -0.22 -7.58 -24.99
N PRO A 37 0.07 -8.88 -24.78
CA PRO A 37 0.32 -9.82 -25.86
C PRO A 37 -0.92 -10.06 -26.75
N ASP A 38 -0.70 -10.37 -28.03
CA ASP A 38 -1.78 -10.74 -28.94
C ASP A 38 -2.50 -12.01 -28.47
N GLY A 39 -3.83 -11.98 -28.51
CA GLY A 39 -4.67 -13.08 -27.99
C GLY A 39 -4.86 -13.08 -26.47
N SER A 40 -4.42 -12.04 -25.75
CA SER A 40 -4.77 -11.85 -24.34
C SER A 40 -6.27 -11.60 -24.17
N GLY A 41 -6.88 -12.28 -23.18
CA GLY A 41 -8.30 -12.11 -22.84
C GLY A 41 -8.66 -10.69 -22.35
N LEU A 42 -7.66 -9.84 -22.08
CA LEU A 42 -7.84 -8.41 -21.83
C LEU A 42 -8.53 -7.68 -22.99
N LEU A 43 -8.39 -8.18 -24.22
CA LEU A 43 -8.92 -7.55 -25.42
C LEU A 43 -10.42 -7.81 -25.64
N ASP A 44 -10.98 -8.82 -24.96
CA ASP A 44 -12.34 -9.29 -25.19
C ASP A 44 -13.41 -8.39 -24.52
N HIS A 45 -13.05 -7.64 -23.47
CA HIS A 45 -13.99 -6.86 -22.65
C HIS A 45 -13.53 -5.40 -22.46
N ARG A 46 -13.43 -4.65 -23.57
CA ARG A 46 -12.88 -3.27 -23.57
C ARG A 46 -13.57 -2.30 -22.61
N ALA A 47 -14.89 -2.29 -22.53
CA ALA A 47 -15.62 -1.35 -21.67
C ALA A 47 -15.35 -1.62 -20.18
N LEU A 48 -15.38 -2.89 -19.77
CA LEU A 48 -15.05 -3.30 -18.41
C LEU A 48 -13.60 -2.96 -18.06
N MET A 49 -12.67 -3.19 -19.00
CA MET A 49 -11.26 -2.85 -18.81
C MET A 49 -11.04 -1.34 -18.69
N ALA A 50 -11.76 -0.52 -19.46
CA ALA A 50 -11.69 0.94 -19.33
C ALA A 50 -12.14 1.41 -17.94
N VAL A 51 -13.24 0.86 -17.42
CA VAL A 51 -13.74 1.17 -16.06
C VAL A 51 -12.74 0.72 -15.00
N ALA A 52 -12.24 -0.51 -15.08
CA ALA A 52 -11.27 -1.04 -14.12
C ALA A 52 -9.95 -0.26 -14.13
N ASN A 53 -9.47 0.13 -15.31
CA ASN A 53 -8.27 0.94 -15.45
C ASN A 53 -8.49 2.36 -14.94
N GLY A 54 -9.65 2.97 -15.21
CA GLY A 54 -10.03 4.27 -14.64
C GLY A 54 -10.08 4.25 -13.12
N GLY A 55 -10.70 3.22 -12.52
CA GLY A 55 -10.70 3.02 -11.07
C GLY A 55 -9.30 2.85 -10.49
N SER A 56 -8.41 2.16 -11.18
CA SER A 56 -7.00 2.02 -10.78
C SER A 56 -6.25 3.36 -10.78
N VAL A 57 -6.49 4.21 -11.78
CA VAL A 57 -5.90 5.56 -11.84
C VAL A 57 -6.39 6.42 -10.68
N LEU A 58 -7.68 6.33 -10.32
CA LEU A 58 -8.22 7.04 -9.16
C LEU A 58 -7.58 6.58 -7.84
N MET A 59 -7.33 5.27 -7.72
CA MET A 59 -6.67 4.70 -6.54
C MET A 59 -5.23 5.23 -6.38
N ASP A 60 -4.45 5.29 -7.45
CA ASP A 60 -3.12 5.92 -7.43
C ASP A 60 -3.21 7.44 -7.20
N GLY A 61 -4.26 8.09 -7.69
CA GLY A 61 -4.56 9.48 -7.32
C GLY A 61 -4.74 9.65 -5.81
N ALA A 62 -5.44 8.71 -5.15
CA ALA A 62 -5.61 8.71 -3.70
C ALA A 62 -4.28 8.52 -2.95
N VAL A 63 -3.35 7.74 -3.51
CA VAL A 63 -1.98 7.61 -2.98
C VAL A 63 -1.24 8.94 -2.98
N VAL A 64 -1.34 9.70 -4.08
CA VAL A 64 -0.72 11.03 -4.16
C VAL A 64 -1.31 11.96 -3.11
N VAL A 65 -2.64 11.95 -2.95
CA VAL A 65 -3.33 12.72 -1.90
C VAL A 65 -2.88 12.30 -0.50
N LEU A 66 -2.75 10.99 -0.23
CA LEU A 66 -2.22 10.47 1.04
C LEU A 66 -0.79 10.94 1.28
N ALA A 67 0.10 10.89 0.29
CA ALA A 67 1.48 11.38 0.43
C ALA A 67 1.51 12.88 0.79
N LEU A 68 0.59 13.68 0.25
CA LEU A 68 0.44 15.09 0.59
C LEU A 68 -0.12 15.28 2.00
N LEU A 69 -1.17 14.54 2.37
CA LEU A 69 -1.75 14.55 3.72
C LEU A 69 -0.70 14.24 4.78
N LEU A 70 0.12 13.22 4.57
CA LEU A 70 1.12 12.78 5.56
C LEU A 70 2.31 13.75 5.70
N THR A 71 2.47 14.67 4.75
CA THR A 71 3.65 15.56 4.71
C THR A 71 3.33 17.04 4.91
N ARG A 72 2.08 17.45 4.66
CA ARG A 72 1.67 18.85 4.74
C ARG A 72 0.98 19.16 6.07
N PRO A 73 1.12 20.39 6.58
CA PRO A 73 0.56 20.77 7.89
C PRO A 73 -0.96 20.66 7.96
N TRP A 74 -1.67 20.77 6.82
CA TRP A 74 -3.12 20.61 6.78
C TRP A 74 -3.58 19.17 7.00
N GLY A 75 -2.72 18.17 6.78
CA GLY A 75 -3.08 16.77 7.06
C GLY A 75 -3.34 16.49 8.53
N LEU A 76 -2.66 17.20 9.43
CA LEU A 76 -2.92 17.11 10.87
C LEU A 76 -4.32 17.59 11.27
N ARG A 77 -5.00 18.36 10.41
CA ARG A 77 -6.38 18.80 10.62
C ARG A 77 -7.41 17.77 10.19
N VAL A 78 -7.01 16.79 9.39
CA VAL A 78 -7.93 15.75 8.90
C VAL A 78 -8.25 14.76 10.03
N PRO A 79 -9.51 14.31 10.15
CA PRO A 79 -9.89 13.24 11.06
C PRO A 79 -9.01 12.01 10.90
N ALA A 80 -8.54 11.47 12.02
CA ALA A 80 -7.59 10.34 12.03
C ALA A 80 -8.10 9.11 11.26
N TRP A 81 -9.40 8.81 11.39
CA TRP A 81 -10.01 7.64 10.76
C TRP A 81 -10.00 7.72 9.22
N LEU A 82 -10.10 8.93 8.65
CA LEU A 82 -10.00 9.15 7.19
C LEU A 82 -8.60 8.90 6.64
N LEU A 83 -7.58 8.85 7.51
CA LEU A 83 -6.20 8.51 7.13
C LEU A 83 -5.88 7.06 7.46
N ALA A 84 -6.27 6.61 8.65
CA ALA A 84 -5.95 5.28 9.15
C ALA A 84 -6.62 4.19 8.31
N LEU A 85 -7.89 4.36 7.93
CA LEU A 85 -8.60 3.35 7.13
C LEU A 85 -7.96 3.17 5.74
N PRO A 86 -7.74 4.22 4.92
CA PRO A 86 -7.08 4.04 3.63
C PRO A 86 -5.66 3.47 3.73
N VAL A 87 -4.87 3.93 4.72
CA VAL A 87 -3.51 3.40 4.92
C VAL A 87 -3.56 1.93 5.33
N TRP A 88 -4.48 1.54 6.21
CA TRP A 88 -4.67 0.14 6.60
C TRP A 88 -5.06 -0.73 5.41
N THR A 89 -6.07 -0.31 4.63
CA THR A 89 -6.51 -1.03 3.42
C THR A 89 -5.38 -1.14 2.40
N ALA A 90 -4.68 -0.04 2.12
CA ALA A 90 -3.54 -0.04 1.19
C ALA A 90 -2.42 -0.97 1.67
N THR A 91 -2.11 -0.96 2.97
CA THR A 91 -1.09 -1.84 3.55
C THR A 91 -1.48 -3.30 3.39
N GLY A 92 -2.72 -3.66 3.74
CA GLY A 92 -3.20 -5.05 3.60
C GLY A 92 -3.20 -5.55 2.15
N LEU A 93 -3.58 -4.69 1.20
CA LEU A 93 -3.59 -5.04 -0.22
C LEU A 93 -2.19 -5.11 -0.83
N LEU A 94 -1.25 -4.25 -0.39
CA LEU A 94 0.10 -4.20 -0.92
C LEU A 94 1.02 -5.27 -0.31
N LEU A 95 0.75 -5.71 0.92
CA LEU A 95 1.63 -6.64 1.63
C LEU A 95 1.95 -7.92 0.84
N PRO A 96 0.97 -8.62 0.22
CA PRO A 96 1.26 -9.81 -0.59
C PRO A 96 2.16 -9.52 -1.80
N ILE A 97 2.03 -8.34 -2.42
CA ILE A 97 2.88 -7.93 -3.54
C ILE A 97 4.30 -7.64 -3.02
N MET A 98 4.40 -6.93 -1.89
CA MET A 98 5.67 -6.53 -1.29
C MET A 98 6.50 -7.68 -0.74
N THR A 99 5.87 -8.79 -0.36
CA THR A 99 6.56 -9.98 0.14
C THR A 99 6.68 -11.06 -0.92
N GLY A 100 5.59 -11.33 -1.64
CA GLY A 100 5.51 -12.41 -2.62
C GLY A 100 6.37 -12.15 -3.85
N TYR A 101 6.37 -10.93 -4.39
CA TYR A 101 7.14 -10.65 -5.61
C TYR A 101 8.66 -10.70 -5.39
N PRO A 102 9.23 -10.06 -4.34
CA PRO A 102 10.66 -10.22 -4.04
C PRO A 102 11.06 -11.66 -3.74
N ALA A 103 10.22 -12.44 -3.05
CA ALA A 103 10.47 -13.85 -2.80
C ALA A 103 10.50 -14.65 -4.12
N GLN A 104 9.58 -14.38 -5.05
CA GLN A 104 9.59 -15.01 -6.37
C GLN A 104 10.86 -14.67 -7.16
N LEU A 105 11.28 -13.40 -7.15
CA LEU A 105 12.53 -13.00 -7.79
C LEU A 105 13.73 -13.71 -7.17
N LEU A 106 13.78 -13.83 -5.84
CA LEU A 106 14.85 -14.54 -5.13
C LEU A 106 14.90 -16.02 -5.54
N VAL A 107 13.76 -16.72 -5.53
CA VAL A 107 13.69 -18.13 -5.96
C VAL A 107 14.19 -18.30 -7.40
N ARG A 108 13.79 -17.40 -8.31
CA ARG A 108 14.26 -17.42 -9.71
C ARG A 108 15.77 -17.20 -9.82
N THR A 109 16.32 -16.24 -9.06
CA THR A 109 17.78 -15.99 -9.05
C THR A 109 18.58 -17.17 -8.49
N LEU A 110 17.97 -17.99 -7.64
CA LEU A 110 18.56 -19.22 -7.10
C LEU A 110 18.36 -20.44 -8.00
N GLY A 111 17.84 -20.27 -9.23
CA GLY A 111 17.61 -21.35 -10.19
C GLY A 111 16.33 -22.15 -9.94
N GLY A 112 15.48 -21.74 -9.01
CA GLY A 112 14.18 -22.36 -8.77
C GLY A 112 13.14 -21.94 -9.82
N SER A 113 12.28 -22.87 -10.23
CA SER A 113 11.11 -22.55 -11.05
C SER A 113 9.97 -22.06 -10.15
N THR A 114 9.65 -20.77 -10.24
CA THR A 114 8.41 -20.26 -9.64
C THR A 114 7.28 -20.57 -10.62
N GLY A 115 6.43 -21.56 -10.34
CA GLY A 115 5.21 -21.83 -11.12
C GLY A 115 4.18 -20.68 -11.13
N GLY A 116 4.51 -19.53 -10.54
CA GLY A 116 3.67 -18.33 -10.53
C GLY A 116 3.73 -17.59 -11.86
N ALA A 117 2.66 -17.76 -12.64
CA ALA A 117 2.27 -17.14 -13.92
C ALA A 117 2.32 -18.06 -15.15
N GLU A 118 3.16 -19.11 -15.16
CA GLU A 118 3.20 -20.08 -16.28
C GLU A 118 2.40 -21.38 -16.01
N ALA A 119 2.02 -21.66 -14.76
CA ALA A 119 1.37 -22.93 -14.40
C ALA A 119 -0.14 -23.04 -14.72
N ALA A 120 -0.77 -21.98 -15.23
CA ALA A 120 -2.05 -22.11 -15.90
C ALA A 120 -1.75 -22.00 -17.38
N GLY A 121 -1.88 -23.08 -18.16
CA GLY A 121 -1.58 -23.17 -19.60
C GLY A 121 -2.44 -22.27 -20.51
N GLY A 122 -2.81 -21.08 -20.05
CA GLY A 122 -3.44 -20.00 -20.80
C GLY A 122 -2.39 -19.02 -21.32
N ARG A 123 -2.77 -18.32 -22.40
CA ARG A 123 -1.95 -17.30 -23.05
C ARG A 123 -1.52 -16.20 -22.04
N PRO A 124 -0.30 -15.64 -22.16
CA PRO A 124 0.18 -14.65 -21.22
C PRO A 124 -0.73 -13.42 -21.19
N PHE A 125 -1.18 -13.05 -19.99
CA PHE A 125 -2.12 -11.94 -19.79
C PHE A 125 -1.48 -10.57 -20.08
N LEU A 126 -0.25 -10.36 -19.60
CA LEU A 126 0.61 -9.20 -19.79
C LEU A 126 2.06 -9.67 -19.99
N SER A 127 2.88 -8.84 -20.65
CA SER A 127 4.33 -9.09 -20.75
C SER A 127 5.02 -8.94 -19.39
N GLU A 128 6.06 -9.76 -19.15
CA GLU A 128 6.77 -9.83 -17.86
C GLU A 128 7.29 -8.49 -17.34
N TRP A 129 7.82 -7.63 -18.21
CA TRP A 129 8.33 -6.31 -17.82
C TRP A 129 7.27 -5.42 -17.18
N VAL A 130 5.99 -5.58 -17.53
CA VAL A 130 4.87 -4.84 -16.94
C VAL A 130 4.76 -5.18 -15.46
N PHE A 131 4.89 -6.45 -15.10
CA PHE A 131 4.88 -6.87 -13.69
C PHE A 131 6.07 -6.27 -12.94
N GLY A 132 7.26 -6.30 -13.53
CA GLY A 132 8.45 -5.71 -12.89
C GLY A 132 8.30 -4.21 -12.62
N VAL A 133 7.81 -3.45 -13.60
CA VAL A 133 7.61 -2.00 -13.47
C VAL A 133 6.49 -1.68 -12.47
N VAL A 134 5.34 -2.37 -12.57
CA VAL A 134 4.17 -2.09 -11.73
C VAL A 134 4.40 -2.53 -10.29
N TYR A 135 4.89 -3.75 -10.07
CA TYR A 135 5.13 -4.25 -8.71
C TYR A 135 6.31 -3.54 -8.05
N GLY A 136 7.35 -3.18 -8.82
CA GLY A 136 8.42 -2.32 -8.33
C GLY A 136 7.90 -0.96 -7.85
N GLY A 137 7.04 -0.31 -8.65
CA GLY A 137 6.38 0.94 -8.27
C GLY A 137 5.53 0.80 -6.99
N PHE A 138 4.72 -0.25 -6.90
CA PHE A 138 3.91 -0.54 -5.70
C PHE A 138 4.74 -0.79 -4.44
N ILE A 139 5.88 -1.47 -4.56
CA ILE A 139 6.80 -1.68 -3.44
C ILE A 139 7.37 -0.34 -2.96
N LEU A 140 7.88 0.47 -3.88
CA LEU A 140 8.43 1.79 -3.56
C LEU A 140 7.38 2.71 -2.93
N GLN A 141 6.16 2.68 -3.46
CA GLN A 141 5.01 3.39 -2.92
C GLN A 141 4.66 2.93 -1.50
N GLY A 142 4.54 1.62 -1.28
CA GLY A 142 4.22 1.03 0.02
C GLY A 142 5.26 1.38 1.09
N LEU A 143 6.54 1.25 0.76
CA LEU A 143 7.65 1.63 1.65
C LEU A 143 7.64 3.13 1.96
N SER A 144 7.47 3.97 0.94
CA SER A 144 7.50 5.42 1.10
C SER A 144 6.32 5.95 1.92
N LEU A 145 5.10 5.48 1.61
CA LEU A 145 3.90 5.82 2.37
C LEU A 145 3.95 5.27 3.79
N GLY A 146 4.44 4.04 3.98
CA GLY A 146 4.61 3.45 5.32
C GLY A 146 5.56 4.28 6.18
N ALA A 147 6.72 4.67 5.64
CA ALA A 147 7.66 5.54 6.33
C ALA A 147 7.06 6.92 6.64
N LEU A 148 6.37 7.55 5.68
CA LEU A 148 5.67 8.82 5.90
C LEU A 148 4.58 8.68 6.98
N PHE A 149 3.83 7.59 6.98
CA PHE A 149 2.79 7.33 7.97
C PHE A 149 3.37 7.18 9.37
N VAL A 150 4.50 6.47 9.52
CA VAL A 150 5.21 6.37 10.81
C VAL A 150 5.65 7.75 11.30
N LEU A 151 6.24 8.58 10.43
CA LEU A 151 6.66 9.93 10.78
C LEU A 151 5.47 10.83 11.17
N TYR A 152 4.37 10.74 10.42
CA TYR A 152 3.13 11.45 10.68
C TYR A 152 2.50 11.02 12.00
N ALA A 153 2.45 9.71 12.26
CA ALA A 153 1.88 9.14 13.47
C ALA A 153 2.67 9.56 14.71
N ARG A 154 4.00 9.57 14.62
CA ARG A 154 4.88 10.08 15.68
C ARG A 154 4.64 11.56 15.98
N GLU A 155 4.46 12.39 14.96
CA GLU A 155 4.18 13.81 15.15
C GLU A 155 2.79 14.05 15.76
N ARG A 156 1.79 13.31 15.30
CA ARG A 156 0.40 13.49 15.73
C ARG A 156 0.12 12.90 17.11
N TRP A 157 0.64 11.72 17.41
CA TRP A 157 0.31 10.95 18.60
C TRP A 157 1.51 10.60 19.48
N GLY A 158 2.73 11.04 19.16
CA GLY A 158 3.93 10.68 19.93
C GLY A 158 3.86 11.08 21.40
N ARG A 159 3.14 12.16 21.73
CA ARG A 159 2.88 12.54 23.14
C ARG A 159 2.01 11.55 23.90
N LEU A 160 1.10 10.84 23.21
CA LEU A 160 0.27 9.80 23.82
C LEU A 160 1.06 8.52 24.11
N TRP A 161 2.22 8.35 23.47
CA TRP A 161 3.12 7.22 23.73
C TRP A 161 4.03 7.47 24.94
N GLN A 162 3.99 8.66 25.53
CA GLN A 162 4.78 9.07 26.67
C GLN A 162 3.89 9.11 27.92
N GLY A 163 4.31 8.46 29.01
CA GLY A 163 3.59 8.41 30.28
C GLY A 163 2.78 7.13 30.51
N ALA A 164 2.33 6.92 31.74
CA ALA A 164 1.52 5.75 32.08
C ALA A 164 0.03 5.99 31.79
N LEU A 165 -0.69 4.96 31.34
CA LEU A 165 -2.15 5.04 31.13
C LEU A 165 -2.92 5.45 32.40
N GLY A 166 -2.32 5.24 33.58
CA GLY A 166 -2.87 5.65 34.88
C GLY A 166 -2.73 7.15 35.19
N GLU A 167 -1.90 7.88 34.45
CA GLU A 167 -1.66 9.32 34.64
C GLU A 167 -2.59 10.19 33.77
N LEU A 168 -3.47 9.55 32.98
CA LEU A 168 -4.43 10.26 32.14
C LEU A 168 -5.48 10.99 33.01
N PRO A 169 -5.86 12.23 32.66
CA PRO A 169 -6.93 12.95 33.35
C PRO A 169 -8.23 12.15 33.38
N ALA A 170 -8.97 12.28 34.48
CA ALA A 170 -10.30 11.67 34.58
C ALA A 170 -11.22 12.20 33.47
N SER A 171 -11.81 11.29 32.71
CA SER A 171 -12.78 11.59 31.65
C SER A 171 -14.06 10.80 31.88
N PRO A 172 -15.25 11.39 31.69
CA PRO A 172 -16.53 10.68 31.74
C PRO A 172 -16.60 9.48 30.78
N THR A 173 -15.83 9.50 29.69
CA THR A 173 -15.77 8.42 28.70
C THR A 173 -14.72 7.35 28.99
N ALA A 174 -13.90 7.52 30.05
CA ALA A 174 -12.79 6.62 30.35
C ALA A 174 -13.20 5.14 30.55
N PRO A 175 -14.33 4.81 31.21
CA PRO A 175 -14.76 3.42 31.35
C PRO A 175 -15.09 2.77 30.01
N ALA A 176 -15.82 3.48 29.14
CA ALA A 176 -16.19 2.99 27.82
C ALA A 176 -14.96 2.79 26.92
N LEU A 177 -14.01 3.73 26.95
CA LEU A 177 -12.74 3.62 26.22
C LEU A 177 -11.89 2.44 26.71
N ARG A 178 -11.87 2.16 28.02
CA ARG A 178 -11.17 0.98 28.58
C ARG A 178 -11.79 -0.32 28.09
N VAL A 179 -13.12 -0.43 28.13
CA VAL A 179 -13.83 -1.61 27.62
C VAL A 179 -13.52 -1.80 26.13
N ALA A 180 -13.62 -0.73 25.33
CA ALA A 180 -13.31 -0.78 23.91
C ALA A 180 -11.85 -1.21 23.66
N ALA A 181 -10.90 -0.70 24.45
CA ALA A 181 -9.49 -1.07 24.34
C ALA A 181 -9.27 -2.56 24.68
N VAL A 182 -9.90 -3.08 25.73
CA VAL A 182 -9.81 -4.51 26.09
C VAL A 182 -10.39 -5.38 24.99
N VAL A 183 -11.60 -5.06 24.51
CA VAL A 183 -12.24 -5.80 23.41
C VAL A 183 -11.37 -5.78 22.16
N ALA A 184 -10.87 -4.61 21.76
CA ALA A 184 -9.96 -4.48 20.61
C ALA A 184 -8.68 -5.29 20.81
N SER A 185 -8.11 -5.30 22.01
CA SER A 185 -6.89 -6.06 22.33
C SER A 185 -7.13 -7.57 22.23
N LEU A 186 -8.26 -8.05 22.77
CA LEU A 186 -8.66 -9.46 22.69
C LEU A 186 -8.91 -9.89 21.23
N LEU A 187 -9.60 -9.06 20.45
CA LEU A 187 -9.83 -9.32 19.02
C LEU A 187 -8.54 -9.31 18.21
N ALA A 188 -7.57 -8.45 18.54
CA ALA A 188 -6.27 -8.41 17.90
C ALA A 188 -5.34 -9.56 18.33
N LEU A 189 -5.62 -10.18 19.48
CA LEU A 189 -4.77 -11.22 20.06
C LEU A 189 -4.73 -12.47 19.18
N ALA A 190 -5.88 -12.93 18.68
CA ALA A 190 -5.98 -14.10 17.82
C ALA A 190 -5.22 -13.97 16.48
N PRO A 191 -5.42 -12.92 15.66
CA PRO A 191 -4.63 -12.74 14.45
C PRO A 191 -3.16 -12.43 14.78
N GLY A 192 -2.90 -11.70 15.87
CA GLY A 192 -1.53 -11.39 16.32
C GLY A 192 -0.73 -12.63 16.68
N THR A 193 -1.30 -13.56 17.46
CA THR A 193 -0.66 -14.82 17.80
C THR A 193 -0.48 -15.71 16.57
N ALA A 194 -1.47 -15.79 15.68
CA ALA A 194 -1.34 -16.53 14.44
C ALA A 194 -0.17 -16.02 13.57
N HIS A 195 -0.05 -14.69 13.42
CA HIS A 195 1.07 -14.08 12.68
C HIS A 195 2.42 -14.28 13.38
N LEU A 196 2.48 -14.22 14.70
CA LEU A 196 3.71 -14.45 15.47
C LEU A 196 4.16 -15.92 15.38
N LEU A 197 3.24 -16.87 15.51
CA LEU A 197 3.53 -18.29 15.34
C LEU A 197 4.05 -18.57 13.93
N TRP A 198 3.36 -18.03 12.91
CA TRP A 198 3.81 -18.16 11.53
C TRP A 198 5.19 -17.52 11.28
N ALA A 199 5.48 -16.38 11.90
CA ALA A 199 6.78 -15.72 11.78
C ALA A 199 7.90 -16.44 12.56
N ALA A 200 7.56 -17.20 13.59
CA ALA A 200 8.52 -17.94 14.42
C ALA A 200 8.90 -19.33 13.85
N GLY A 201 8.14 -19.84 12.87
CA GLY A 201 8.40 -21.13 12.21
C GLY A 201 7.50 -22.25 12.72
#